data_AF-A0A9N9YZE3-F1
#
_entry.id   AF-A0A9N9YZE3-F1
#
_cell.length_a   1.000
_cell.length_b   1.000
_cell.length_c   1.000
_cell.angle_alpha   90.00
_cell.angle_beta   90.00
_cell.angle_gamma   90.00
#
_symmetry.space_group_name_H-M   'P 1'
#
loop_
_entity.id
_entity.type
_entity.pdbx_description
1 polymer ?
#
loop_
_entity_poly.entity_id
_entity_poly.type
_entity_poly.pdbx_seq_one_letter_code
_entity_poly.pdbx_strand_id
1 'polypeptide(L)'
;MSTFHPFPRLPIELRIQIWRMTVEPRTVEIRVGGFYKDLEPQVKDEPADRQYVQYLVNATPVPAPLQTCQEARNLGLYQRSMSELSDLTGDEKQYVWLNLDIDLIYFGRSGLAKFLQVAPSVKRLKLVRKITEEWFYQEGASELRHFVNLKEVHIVCKDGMREWYGATTDHYWPCGPENLIFIDPHDGQVLNGVEMEAKFEEMERMGLVISIHGFDHGYRHRVPPIPH
;
A
#
# COMPACT_ATOMS: atom_id res chain seq x y z
N MET A 1 15.82 22.98 41.17
CA MET A 1 16.55 22.15 40.20
C MET A 1 15.72 20.91 39.92
N SER A 2 15.17 20.76 38.71
CA SER A 2 14.41 19.57 38.33
C SER A 2 15.43 18.50 37.91
N THR A 3 15.56 17.42 38.71
CA THR A 3 16.38 16.27 38.34
C THR A 3 15.63 15.43 37.33
N PHE A 4 16.10 15.35 36.09
CA PHE A 4 15.59 14.40 35.11
C PHE A 4 15.95 12.99 35.59
N HIS A 5 14.95 12.19 35.96
CA HIS A 5 15.18 10.82 36.40
C HIS A 5 15.60 9.96 35.20
N PRO A 6 16.63 9.10 35.33
CA PRO A 6 16.97 8.13 34.31
C PRO A 6 15.74 7.29 33.93
N PHE A 7 15.56 7.05 32.63
CA PHE A 7 14.38 6.36 32.09
C PHE A 7 13.97 5.08 32.87
N PRO A 8 14.89 4.18 33.31
CA PRO A 8 14.51 2.98 34.05
C PRO A 8 13.89 3.23 35.44
N ARG A 9 14.04 4.43 36.00
CA ARG A 9 13.47 4.81 37.31
C ARG A 9 12.05 5.39 37.21
N LEU A 10 11.55 5.62 36.00
CA LEU A 10 10.18 6.05 35.80
C LEU A 10 9.22 4.89 36.12
N PRO A 11 8.03 5.18 36.70
CA PRO A 11 6.94 4.21 36.80
C PRO A 11 6.67 3.52 35.47
N ILE A 12 6.29 2.24 35.54
CA ILE A 12 6.10 1.41 34.34
C ILE A 12 5.08 2.02 33.38
N GLU A 13 4.04 2.66 33.90
CA GLU A 13 3.01 3.35 33.13
C GLU A 13 3.62 4.46 32.28
N LEU A 14 4.50 5.29 32.86
CA LEU A 14 5.16 6.37 32.14
C LEU A 14 6.11 5.82 31.07
N ARG A 15 6.84 4.74 31.37
CA ARG A 15 7.74 4.11 30.39
C ARG A 15 6.97 3.55 29.20
N ILE A 16 5.84 2.86 29.45
CA ILE A 16 4.94 2.37 28.40
C ILE A 16 4.42 3.52 27.55
N GLN A 17 3.96 4.61 28.18
CA GLN A 17 3.47 5.78 27.43
C GLN A 17 4.56 6.42 26.58
N ILE A 18 5.79 6.55 27.10
CA ILE A 18 6.93 7.04 26.33
C ILE A 18 7.16 6.16 25.10
N TRP A 19 7.18 4.83 25.25
CA TRP A 19 7.35 3.93 24.11
C TRP A 19 6.18 4.00 23.12
N ARG A 20 4.94 4.18 23.56
CA ARG A 20 3.81 4.38 22.66
C ARG A 20 3.96 5.66 21.83
N MET A 21 4.54 6.71 22.42
CA MET A 21 4.80 7.97 21.73
C MET A 21 5.97 7.91 20.74
N THR A 22 6.83 6.88 20.79
CA THR A 22 7.91 6.71 19.79
C THR A 22 7.44 6.06 18.49
N VAL A 23 6.18 5.65 18.42
CA VAL A 23 5.59 5.04 17.23
C VAL A 23 5.10 6.16 16.31
N GLU A 24 5.73 6.29 15.15
CA GLU A 24 5.40 7.33 14.17
C GLU A 24 4.90 6.70 12.85
N PRO A 25 3.90 7.31 12.18
CA PRO A 25 3.47 6.88 10.86
C PRO A 25 4.63 6.91 9.86
N ARG A 26 4.79 5.85 9.09
CA ARG A 26 5.83 5.74 8.05
C ARG A 26 5.31 5.02 6.82
N THR A 27 5.95 5.26 5.68
CA THR A 27 5.74 4.43 4.49
C THR A 27 6.62 3.19 4.58
N VAL A 28 6.02 2.01 4.46
CA VAL A 28 6.75 0.73 4.40
C VAL A 28 6.65 0.16 3.00
N GLU A 29 7.79 0.10 2.31
CA GLU A 29 7.85 -0.51 1.00
C GLU A 29 7.97 -2.04 1.13
N ILE A 30 7.03 -2.74 0.49
CA ILE A 30 6.97 -4.19 0.42
C ILE A 30 7.09 -4.60 -1.03
N ARG A 31 8.14 -5.34 -1.35
CA ARG A 31 8.38 -5.88 -2.67
C ARG A 31 8.41 -7.39 -2.60
N VAL A 32 8.02 -8.01 -3.69
CA VAL A 32 8.02 -9.46 -3.84
C VAL A 32 8.89 -9.78 -5.04
N GLY A 33 9.97 -10.52 -4.78
CA GLY A 33 10.84 -11.10 -5.77
C GLY A 33 10.53 -12.57 -5.98
N GLY A 34 11.19 -13.19 -6.95
CA GLY A 34 11.16 -14.64 -7.08
C GLY A 34 12.24 -15.13 -8.03
N PHE A 35 12.49 -16.44 -7.96
CA PHE A 35 13.45 -17.14 -8.81
C PHE A 35 12.92 -18.52 -9.14
N TYR A 36 13.42 -19.12 -10.23
CA TYR A 36 13.15 -20.52 -10.53
C TYR A 36 14.17 -21.40 -9.83
N LYS A 37 13.68 -22.40 -9.11
CA LYS A 37 14.46 -23.46 -8.50
C LYS A 37 14.26 -24.74 -9.31
N ASP A 38 15.35 -25.34 -9.77
CA ASP A 38 15.29 -26.66 -10.40
C ASP A 38 14.91 -27.69 -9.32
N LEU A 39 13.90 -28.48 -9.60
CA LEU A 39 13.49 -29.62 -8.80
C LEU A 39 14.35 -30.83 -9.16
N GLU A 40 14.60 -31.70 -8.20
CA GLU A 40 15.29 -32.96 -8.49
C GLU A 40 14.47 -33.74 -9.53
N PRO A 41 15.07 -34.19 -10.64
CA PRO A 41 14.38 -34.99 -11.65
C PRO A 41 13.81 -36.24 -10.99
N GLN A 42 12.51 -36.48 -11.13
CA GLN A 42 11.88 -37.70 -10.61
C GLN A 42 12.32 -38.94 -11.41
N VAL A 43 12.78 -38.73 -12.64
CA VAL A 43 13.30 -39.77 -13.55
C VAL A 43 14.69 -39.35 -14.04
N LYS A 44 15.64 -40.29 -14.04
CA LYS A 44 16.97 -40.09 -14.62
C LYS A 44 16.81 -39.77 -16.11
N ASP A 45 17.52 -38.74 -16.59
CA ASP A 45 17.57 -38.27 -17.98
C ASP A 45 16.36 -37.43 -18.46
N GLU A 46 15.42 -37.06 -17.59
CA GLU A 46 14.42 -36.03 -17.89
C GLU A 46 14.88 -34.62 -17.50
N PRO A 47 14.44 -33.57 -18.23
CA PRO A 47 14.70 -32.21 -17.82
C PRO A 47 14.09 -31.93 -16.44
N ALA A 48 14.87 -31.32 -15.55
CA ALA A 48 14.43 -30.91 -14.23
C ALA A 48 13.21 -29.98 -14.34
N ASP A 49 12.13 -30.32 -13.64
CA ASP A 49 10.99 -29.42 -13.51
C ASP A 49 11.42 -28.18 -12.71
N ARG A 50 10.78 -27.04 -12.96
CA ARG A 50 11.16 -25.76 -12.34
C ARG A 50 10.03 -25.22 -11.50
N GLN A 51 10.31 -25.05 -10.21
CA GLN A 51 9.40 -24.38 -9.31
C GLN A 51 9.76 -22.90 -9.21
N TYR A 52 8.80 -22.01 -9.47
CA TYR A 52 8.95 -20.60 -9.13
C TYR A 52 8.79 -20.44 -7.62
N VAL A 53 9.78 -19.84 -6.97
CA VAL A 53 9.80 -19.58 -5.52
C VAL A 53 9.73 -18.08 -5.29
N GLN A 54 8.70 -17.65 -4.57
CA GLN A 54 8.46 -16.26 -4.20
C GLN A 54 9.10 -15.90 -2.86
N TYR A 55 9.71 -14.72 -2.78
CA TYR A 55 10.32 -14.21 -1.54
C TYR A 55 10.06 -12.72 -1.34
N LEU A 56 10.08 -12.28 -0.08
CA LEU A 56 9.94 -10.89 0.30
C LEU A 56 11.27 -10.15 0.15
N VAL A 57 11.21 -9.01 -0.51
CA VAL A 57 12.31 -8.05 -0.55
C VAL A 57 12.01 -6.97 0.48
N ASN A 58 12.70 -7.04 1.62
CA ASN A 58 12.57 -6.02 2.66
C ASN A 58 13.50 -4.84 2.37
N ALA A 59 12.92 -3.73 1.91
CA ALA A 59 13.65 -2.49 1.69
C ALA A 59 13.58 -1.51 2.88
N THR A 60 12.69 -1.77 3.85
CA THR A 60 12.41 -0.82 4.93
C THR A 60 13.16 -1.22 6.20
N PRO A 61 13.95 -0.31 6.81
CA PRO A 61 14.63 -0.58 8.06
C PRO A 61 13.68 -1.00 9.18
N VAL A 62 14.18 -1.84 10.10
CA VAL A 62 13.47 -2.21 11.32
C VAL A 62 13.19 -0.94 12.14
N PRO A 63 11.96 -0.73 12.65
CA PRO A 63 11.63 0.41 13.50
C PRO A 63 12.62 0.60 14.66
N ALA A 64 13.01 1.85 14.92
CA ALA A 64 13.92 2.19 16.01
C ALA A 64 13.50 1.64 17.39
N PRO A 65 12.20 1.63 17.77
CA PRO A 65 11.79 1.07 19.06
C PRO A 65 12.17 -0.40 19.23
N LEU A 66 12.14 -1.21 18.16
CA LEU A 66 12.49 -2.63 18.21
C LEU A 66 14.00 -2.89 18.36
N GLN A 67 14.82 -1.90 18.00
CA GLN A 67 16.28 -1.94 18.09
C GLN A 67 16.81 -1.40 19.43
N THR A 68 15.97 -0.75 20.23
CA THR A 68 16.45 0.00 21.41
C THR A 68 16.69 -0.91 22.62
N CYS A 69 15.67 -1.64 23.08
CA CYS A 69 15.80 -2.53 24.24
C CYS A 69 14.71 -3.63 24.26
N GLN A 70 14.84 -4.59 25.17
CA GLN A 70 13.89 -5.70 25.31
C GLN A 70 12.48 -5.23 25.71
N GLU A 71 12.39 -4.20 26.56
CA GLU A 71 11.11 -3.63 26.98
C GLU A 71 10.30 -3.11 25.79
N ALA A 72 10.89 -2.21 24.99
CA ALA A 72 10.23 -1.64 23.81
C ALA A 72 9.81 -2.73 22.81
N ARG A 73 10.65 -3.76 22.61
CA ARG A 73 10.35 -4.89 21.73
C ARG A 73 9.15 -5.72 22.18
N ASN A 74 8.98 -5.87 23.50
CA ASN A 74 7.94 -6.73 24.07
C ASN A 74 6.60 -6.02 24.28
N LEU A 75 6.50 -4.70 24.01
CA LEU A 75 5.24 -3.95 24.11
C LEU A 75 4.25 -4.20 22.95
N GLY A 76 4.66 -4.94 21.92
CA GLY A 76 3.77 -5.28 20.80
C GLY A 76 3.40 -4.10 19.91
N LEU A 77 4.20 -3.02 19.92
CA LEU A 77 3.98 -1.81 19.11
C LEU A 77 4.10 -2.06 17.60
N TYR A 78 4.82 -3.12 17.22
CA TYR A 78 4.96 -3.62 15.85
C TYR A 78 4.85 -5.15 15.89
N GLN A 79 4.33 -5.72 14.82
CA GLN A 79 4.15 -7.16 14.66
C GLN A 79 4.86 -7.66 13.41
N ARG A 80 5.33 -8.90 13.43
CA ARG A 80 5.82 -9.58 12.23
C ARG A 80 4.61 -9.89 11.35
N SER A 81 4.65 -9.45 10.10
CA SER A 81 3.53 -9.59 9.17
C SER A 81 4.05 -9.86 7.76
N MET A 82 3.13 -10.15 6.83
CA MET A 82 3.37 -10.34 5.39
C MET A 82 4.17 -11.59 5.05
N SER A 83 4.33 -12.50 6.01
CA SER A 83 5.08 -13.74 5.82
C SER A 83 4.42 -14.71 4.84
N GLU A 84 3.12 -14.51 4.58
CA GLU A 84 2.29 -15.20 3.61
C GLU A 84 2.70 -14.90 2.17
N LEU A 85 3.43 -13.80 1.93
CA LEU A 85 3.93 -13.43 0.61
C LEU A 85 5.23 -14.16 0.23
N SER A 86 5.78 -15.00 1.10
CA SER A 86 7.00 -15.75 0.83
C SER A 86 6.71 -17.25 0.86
N ASP A 87 7.18 -17.95 -0.16
CA ASP A 87 7.16 -19.42 -0.24
C ASP A 87 8.30 -20.06 0.57
N LEU A 88 9.21 -19.24 1.11
CA LEU A 88 10.31 -19.71 1.96
C LEU A 88 9.75 -20.23 3.29
N THR A 89 10.32 -21.33 3.78
CA THR A 89 9.85 -22.03 4.98
C THR A 89 10.95 -22.13 6.02
N GLY A 90 10.58 -22.49 7.26
CA GLY A 90 11.53 -22.61 8.37
C GLY A 90 12.23 -21.30 8.69
N ASP A 91 13.54 -21.36 8.92
CA ASP A 91 14.37 -20.21 9.29
C ASP A 91 14.54 -19.18 8.16
N GLU A 92 14.22 -19.56 6.92
CA GLU A 92 14.27 -18.68 5.75
C GLU A 92 12.97 -17.86 5.58
N LYS A 93 11.92 -18.15 6.37
CA LYS A 93 10.64 -17.45 6.24
C LYS A 93 10.80 -15.97 6.58
N GLN A 94 10.58 -15.14 5.57
CA GLN A 94 10.73 -13.70 5.69
C GLN A 94 9.45 -13.05 6.23
N TYR A 95 9.62 -11.91 6.89
CA TYR A 95 8.52 -11.09 7.41
C TYR A 95 8.96 -9.63 7.47
N VAL A 96 7.98 -8.73 7.60
CA VAL A 96 8.19 -7.30 7.78
C VAL A 96 7.60 -6.89 9.14
N TRP A 97 8.31 -6.03 9.87
CA TRP A 97 7.77 -5.43 11.09
C TRP A 97 6.82 -4.28 10.73
N LEU A 98 5.55 -4.43 11.06
CA LEU A 98 4.49 -3.49 10.71
C LEU A 98 3.65 -3.10 11.92
N ASN A 99 3.19 -1.87 11.92
CA ASN A 99 2.05 -1.42 12.68
C ASN A 99 0.94 -1.07 11.69
N LEU A 100 0.07 -2.04 11.37
CA LEU A 100 -0.99 -1.88 10.37
C LEU A 100 -2.00 -0.77 10.71
N ASP A 101 -2.04 -0.31 11.97
CA ASP A 101 -2.91 0.78 12.40
C ASP A 101 -2.38 2.17 12.11
N ILE A 102 -1.12 2.31 11.66
CA ILE A 102 -0.55 3.62 11.28
C ILE A 102 0.35 3.56 10.03
N ASP A 103 0.95 2.42 9.71
CA ASP A 103 1.89 2.29 8.61
C ASP A 103 1.15 2.39 7.27
N LEU A 104 1.70 3.19 6.36
CA LEU A 104 1.25 3.31 4.99
C LEU A 104 2.00 2.29 4.13
N ILE A 105 1.29 1.28 3.62
CA ILE A 105 1.90 0.20 2.86
C ILE A 105 2.11 0.62 1.40
N TYR A 106 3.31 0.40 0.86
CA TYR A 106 3.63 0.71 -0.53
C TYR A 106 4.15 -0.54 -1.25
N PHE A 107 3.42 -1.02 -2.25
CA PHE A 107 3.80 -2.22 -3.02
C PHE A 107 4.71 -1.95 -4.23
N GLY A 108 5.34 -0.78 -4.29
CA GLY A 108 6.21 -0.44 -5.41
C GLY A 108 5.44 -0.30 -6.72
N ARG A 109 6.09 -0.71 -7.81
CA ARG A 109 5.50 -0.79 -9.17
C ARG A 109 4.81 -2.13 -9.46
N SER A 110 4.79 -3.06 -8.50
CA SER A 110 4.18 -4.37 -8.71
C SER A 110 2.65 -4.25 -8.79
N GLY A 111 2.02 -5.13 -9.58
CA GLY A 111 0.57 -5.25 -9.63
C GLY A 111 0.00 -5.73 -8.29
N LEU A 112 -1.19 -5.24 -7.94
CA LEU A 112 -1.85 -5.56 -6.66
C LEU A 112 -2.24 -7.04 -6.53
N ALA A 113 -2.46 -7.73 -7.66
CA ALA A 113 -2.75 -9.17 -7.70
C ALA A 113 -1.69 -10.05 -6.97
N LYS A 114 -0.44 -9.58 -6.86
CA LYS A 114 0.61 -10.30 -6.11
C LYS A 114 0.43 -10.27 -4.59
N PHE A 115 -0.47 -9.43 -4.09
CA PHE A 115 -0.64 -9.13 -2.66
C PHE A 115 -2.02 -9.54 -2.13
N LEU A 116 -2.80 -10.31 -2.91
CA LEU A 116 -4.17 -10.70 -2.54
C LEU A 116 -4.24 -11.47 -1.22
N GLN A 117 -3.22 -12.26 -0.91
CA GLN A 117 -3.16 -13.04 0.34
C GLN A 117 -3.14 -12.15 1.60
N VAL A 118 -2.58 -10.95 1.49
CA VAL A 118 -2.47 -10.00 2.62
C VAL A 118 -3.44 -8.83 2.51
N ALA A 119 -4.13 -8.69 1.38
CA ALA A 119 -5.02 -7.57 1.09
C ALA A 119 -6.04 -7.29 2.21
N PRO A 120 -6.69 -8.29 2.84
CA PRO A 120 -7.61 -8.03 3.95
C PRO A 120 -6.97 -7.43 5.20
N SER A 121 -5.66 -7.53 5.38
CA SER A 121 -4.96 -6.99 6.56
C SER A 121 -4.54 -5.52 6.39
N VAL A 122 -4.49 -5.03 5.15
CA VAL A 122 -3.98 -3.70 4.83
C VAL A 122 -5.05 -2.64 5.10
N LYS A 123 -4.70 -1.64 5.92
CA LYS A 123 -5.59 -0.53 6.28
C LYS A 123 -5.26 0.77 5.57
N ARG A 124 -4.00 0.98 5.16
CA ARG A 124 -3.56 2.18 4.44
C ARG A 124 -2.63 1.81 3.31
N LEU A 125 -2.89 2.32 2.13
CA LEU A 125 -2.17 1.96 0.91
C LEU A 125 -1.63 3.22 0.21
N LYS A 126 -0.39 3.16 -0.23
CA LYS A 126 0.19 4.12 -1.16
C LYS A 126 0.25 3.53 -2.56
N LEU A 127 -0.27 4.27 -3.51
CA LEU A 127 -0.18 4.02 -4.94
C LEU A 127 0.67 5.11 -5.58
N VAL A 128 1.55 4.71 -6.50
CA VAL A 128 2.35 5.63 -7.31
C VAL A 128 2.16 5.19 -8.76
N ARG A 129 1.16 5.77 -9.44
CA ARG A 129 0.64 5.25 -10.71
C ARG A 129 0.33 6.39 -11.67
N LYS A 130 0.23 6.03 -12.94
CA LYS A 130 -0.45 6.82 -13.97
C LYS A 130 -1.83 6.19 -14.16
N ILE A 131 -2.88 6.98 -14.14
CA ILE A 131 -4.23 6.46 -14.42
C ILE A 131 -4.42 6.19 -15.91
N THR A 132 -3.64 6.88 -16.75
CA THR A 132 -3.55 6.65 -18.20
C THR A 132 -2.88 5.31 -18.58
N GLU A 133 -2.29 4.59 -17.63
CA GLU A 133 -1.76 3.24 -17.89
C GLU A 133 -2.90 2.23 -17.99
N GLU A 134 -3.16 1.73 -19.20
CA GLU A 134 -4.28 0.82 -19.52
C GLU A 134 -4.39 -0.39 -18.60
N TRP A 135 -3.27 -1.06 -18.31
CA TRP A 135 -3.25 -2.22 -17.42
C TRP A 135 -3.74 -1.88 -16.00
N PHE A 136 -3.44 -0.67 -15.51
CA PHE A 136 -3.88 -0.23 -14.19
C PHE A 136 -5.34 0.16 -14.22
N TYR A 137 -5.76 0.92 -15.23
CA TYR A 137 -7.15 1.38 -15.38
C TYR A 137 -8.13 0.20 -15.51
N GLN A 138 -7.81 -0.79 -16.35
CA GLN A 138 -8.71 -1.90 -16.64
C GLN A 138 -8.67 -3.00 -15.57
N GLU A 139 -7.47 -3.39 -15.15
CA GLU A 139 -7.28 -4.57 -14.28
C GLU A 139 -6.78 -4.18 -12.90
N GLY A 140 -5.73 -3.35 -12.84
CA GLY A 140 -5.04 -3.02 -11.59
C GLY A 140 -5.92 -2.37 -10.52
N ALA A 141 -6.81 -1.45 -10.91
CA ALA A 141 -7.75 -0.80 -10.01
C ALA A 141 -8.82 -1.77 -9.48
N SER A 142 -9.24 -2.75 -10.29
CA SER A 142 -10.25 -3.73 -9.88
C SER A 142 -9.80 -4.61 -8.70
N GLU A 143 -8.49 -4.84 -8.57
CA GLU A 143 -7.89 -5.60 -7.47
C GLU A 143 -8.08 -4.95 -6.09
N LEU A 144 -8.37 -3.64 -6.05
CA LEU A 144 -8.63 -2.92 -4.80
C LEU A 144 -9.83 -3.48 -4.04
N ARG A 145 -10.77 -4.17 -4.71
CA ARG A 145 -11.90 -4.86 -4.06
C ARG A 145 -11.48 -5.91 -3.03
N HIS A 146 -10.26 -6.45 -3.13
CA HIS A 146 -9.75 -7.44 -2.18
C HIS A 146 -9.18 -6.81 -0.91
N PHE A 147 -8.96 -5.50 -0.91
CA PHE A 147 -8.44 -4.73 0.21
C PHE A 147 -9.58 -4.17 1.08
N VAL A 148 -10.43 -5.09 1.57
CA VAL A 148 -11.73 -4.79 2.20
C VAL A 148 -11.66 -3.93 3.46
N ASN A 149 -10.49 -3.88 4.13
CA ASN A 149 -10.28 -3.11 5.35
C ASN A 149 -9.52 -1.79 5.12
N LEU A 150 -9.36 -1.36 3.86
CA LEU A 150 -8.75 -0.06 3.56
C LEU A 150 -9.57 1.07 4.18
N LYS A 151 -8.86 1.91 4.91
CA LYS A 151 -9.38 3.13 5.52
C LYS A 151 -8.91 4.38 4.79
N GLU A 152 -7.82 4.29 4.05
CA GLU A 152 -7.15 5.44 3.43
C GLU A 152 -6.25 4.98 2.28
N VAL A 153 -6.26 5.71 1.17
CA VAL A 153 -5.37 5.46 0.03
C VAL A 153 -4.69 6.76 -0.39
N HIS A 154 -3.36 6.76 -0.44
CA HIS A 154 -2.55 7.88 -0.94
C HIS A 154 -2.13 7.59 -2.37
N ILE A 155 -2.51 8.44 -3.30
CA ILE A 155 -2.28 8.29 -4.73
C ILE A 155 -1.33 9.38 -5.19
N VAL A 156 -0.12 9.01 -5.59
CA VAL A 156 0.80 9.93 -6.28
C VAL A 156 0.50 9.86 -7.77
N CYS A 157 -0.07 10.95 -8.30
CA CYS A 157 -0.56 11.09 -9.68
C CYS A 157 0.60 11.32 -10.65
N LYS A 158 1.24 10.27 -11.16
CA LYS A 158 2.46 10.40 -11.99
C LYS A 158 2.25 11.11 -13.32
N ASP A 159 1.02 11.17 -13.80
CA ASP A 159 0.56 11.83 -15.02
C ASP A 159 -0.16 13.16 -14.73
N GLY A 160 -0.11 13.64 -13.48
CA GLY A 160 -0.77 14.86 -13.02
C GLY A 160 -2.16 14.57 -12.46
N MET A 161 -2.56 15.34 -11.46
CA MET A 161 -3.81 15.11 -10.73
C MET A 161 -5.05 15.24 -11.62
N ARG A 162 -4.98 16.07 -12.67
CA ARG A 162 -6.09 16.25 -13.62
C ARG A 162 -6.47 14.97 -14.36
N GLU A 163 -5.51 14.13 -14.71
CA GLU A 163 -5.79 12.87 -15.41
C GLU A 163 -6.62 11.91 -14.55
N TRP A 164 -6.60 12.10 -13.22
CA TRP A 164 -7.35 11.30 -12.25
C TRP A 164 -8.77 11.82 -12.00
N TYR A 165 -9.19 12.91 -12.66
CA TYR A 165 -10.57 13.39 -12.58
C TYR A 165 -11.54 12.33 -13.14
N GLY A 166 -12.61 12.02 -12.39
CA GLY A 166 -13.53 10.91 -12.67
C GLY A 166 -13.10 9.56 -12.09
N ALA A 167 -11.85 9.41 -11.62
CA ALA A 167 -11.37 8.13 -11.09
C ALA A 167 -12.12 7.69 -9.83
N THR A 168 -12.73 8.60 -9.08
CA THR A 168 -13.54 8.25 -7.89
C THR A 168 -14.87 7.57 -8.26
N THR A 169 -15.37 7.81 -9.48
CA THR A 169 -16.60 7.18 -10.00
C THR A 169 -16.31 6.00 -10.92
N ASP A 170 -15.21 6.03 -11.67
CA ASP A 170 -14.86 5.01 -12.64
C ASP A 170 -14.33 3.72 -11.99
N HIS A 171 -13.86 3.81 -10.74
CA HIS A 171 -13.27 2.68 -10.01
C HIS A 171 -13.88 2.49 -8.62
N TYR A 172 -13.84 1.24 -8.14
CA TYR A 172 -14.25 0.91 -6.78
C TYR A 172 -13.15 1.19 -5.77
N TRP A 173 -13.46 2.01 -4.77
CA TRP A 173 -12.57 2.37 -3.68
C TRP A 173 -13.16 1.93 -2.35
N PRO A 174 -12.59 0.93 -1.64
CA PRO A 174 -13.17 0.41 -0.40
C PRO A 174 -13.33 1.45 0.71
N CYS A 175 -12.50 2.50 0.70
CA CYS A 175 -12.50 3.55 1.71
C CYS A 175 -13.39 4.76 1.38
N GLY A 176 -14.06 4.78 0.23
CA GLY A 176 -14.80 5.95 -0.24
C GLY A 176 -13.90 7.12 -0.71
N PRO A 177 -14.45 8.08 -1.48
CA PRO A 177 -13.71 9.18 -2.08
C PRO A 177 -13.11 10.16 -1.05
N GLU A 178 -13.73 10.31 0.11
CA GLU A 178 -13.28 11.18 1.20
C GLU A 178 -11.93 10.74 1.81
N ASN A 179 -11.59 9.46 1.67
CA ASN A 179 -10.34 8.87 2.18
C ASN A 179 -9.33 8.56 1.07
N LEU A 180 -9.58 9.02 -0.15
CA LEU A 180 -8.60 9.02 -1.24
C LEU A 180 -7.84 10.33 -1.21
N ILE A 181 -6.52 10.27 -1.04
CA ILE A 181 -5.63 11.42 -0.97
C ILE A 181 -4.80 11.48 -2.25
N PHE A 182 -5.13 12.40 -3.14
CA PHE A 182 -4.42 12.63 -4.39
C PHE A 182 -3.28 13.62 -4.17
N ILE A 183 -2.09 13.25 -4.62
CA ILE A 183 -0.86 14.03 -4.49
C ILE A 183 -0.33 14.29 -5.89
N ASP A 184 -0.33 15.55 -6.32
CA ASP A 184 0.26 15.95 -7.59
C ASP A 184 1.79 16.15 -7.39
N PRO A 185 2.64 15.35 -8.07
CA PRO A 185 4.08 15.50 -7.95
C PRO A 185 4.64 16.74 -8.68
N HIS A 186 3.85 17.40 -9.53
CA HIS A 186 4.30 18.55 -10.31
C HIS A 186 4.27 19.86 -9.52
N ASP A 187 3.22 20.09 -8.74
CA ASP A 187 3.04 21.31 -7.94
C ASP A 187 2.97 21.04 -6.42
N GLY A 188 2.97 19.77 -6.00
CA GLY A 188 2.88 19.36 -4.60
C GLY A 188 1.49 19.49 -4.01
N GLN A 189 0.46 19.76 -4.82
CA GLN A 189 -0.90 19.87 -4.34
C GLN A 189 -1.39 18.53 -3.77
N VAL A 190 -2.10 18.61 -2.65
CA VAL A 190 -2.76 17.48 -2.01
C VAL A 190 -4.24 17.80 -1.87
N LEU A 191 -5.11 16.95 -2.42
CA LEU A 191 -6.57 17.04 -2.31
C LEU A 191 -7.14 15.68 -1.95
N ASN A 192 -8.23 15.64 -1.19
CA ASN A 192 -9.01 14.42 -1.09
C ASN A 192 -9.83 14.19 -2.38
N GLY A 193 -10.42 13.01 -2.56
CA GLY A 193 -11.18 12.67 -3.75
C GLY A 193 -12.35 13.62 -4.02
N VAL A 194 -13.10 14.01 -2.98
CA VAL A 194 -14.24 14.94 -3.13
C VAL A 194 -13.77 16.33 -3.58
N GLU A 195 -12.69 16.83 -2.99
CA GLU A 195 -12.10 18.13 -3.34
C GLU A 195 -11.52 18.13 -4.76
N MET A 196 -10.87 17.02 -5.15
CA MET A 196 -10.27 16.83 -6.47
C MET A 196 -11.34 16.82 -7.56
N GLU A 197 -12.43 16.05 -7.38
CA GLU A 197 -13.55 16.04 -8.32
C GLU A 197 -14.20 17.43 -8.44
N ALA A 198 -14.51 18.08 -7.31
CA ALA A 198 -15.14 19.40 -7.30
C ALA A 198 -14.28 20.47 -7.99
N LYS A 199 -12.96 20.44 -7.78
CA LYS A 199 -12.02 21.37 -8.43
C LYS A 199 -12.08 21.25 -9.96
N PHE A 200 -11.99 20.03 -10.49
CA PHE A 200 -11.93 19.84 -11.94
C PHE A 200 -13.30 19.96 -12.61
N GLU A 201 -14.39 19.61 -11.91
CA GLU A 201 -15.75 19.92 -12.36
C GLU A 201 -15.96 21.43 -12.52
N GLU A 202 -15.53 22.24 -11.55
CA GLU A 202 -15.61 23.70 -11.66
C GLU A 202 -14.75 24.24 -12.81
N MET A 203 -13.53 23.71 -13.00
CA MET A 203 -12.67 24.11 -14.11
C MET A 203 -13.26 23.76 -15.48
N GLU A 204 -13.90 22.60 -15.63
CA GLU A 204 -14.65 22.22 -16.85
C GLU A 204 -15.82 23.19 -17.09
N ARG A 205 -16.60 23.49 -16.04
CA ARG A 205 -17.72 24.42 -16.12
C ARG A 205 -17.29 25.83 -16.54
N MET A 206 -16.11 26.27 -16.12
CA MET A 206 -15.53 27.57 -16.50
C MET A 206 -14.87 27.56 -17.89
N GLY A 207 -14.82 26.41 -18.58
CA GLY A 207 -14.15 26.29 -19.88
C GLY A 207 -12.63 26.43 -19.81
N LEU A 208 -12.05 26.33 -18.61
CA LEU A 208 -10.59 26.37 -18.39
C LEU A 208 -9.92 25.03 -18.74
N VAL A 209 -10.73 24.01 -18.95
CA VAL A 209 -10.36 22.62 -19.16
C VAL A 209 -11.31 22.07 -20.24
N ILE A 210 -10.76 21.44 -21.28
CA ILE A 210 -11.57 20.71 -22.26
C ILE A 210 -12.21 19.52 -21.55
N SER A 211 -13.52 19.35 -21.75
CA SER A 211 -14.27 18.27 -21.13
C SER A 211 -13.67 16.91 -21.50
N ILE A 212 -13.17 16.17 -20.51
CA ILE A 212 -12.68 14.81 -20.72
C ILE A 212 -13.85 13.83 -20.99
N HIS A 213 -15.08 14.25 -20.67
CA HIS A 213 -16.30 13.53 -21.02
C HIS A 213 -16.60 13.52 -22.53
N GLY A 214 -15.95 14.39 -23.31
CA GLY A 214 -16.09 14.49 -24.77
C GLY A 214 -14.94 13.83 -25.57
N PHE A 215 -13.85 13.44 -24.91
CA PHE A 215 -12.89 12.53 -25.51
C PHE A 215 -13.43 11.12 -25.29
N ASP A 216 -13.90 10.52 -26.38
CA ASP A 216 -14.13 9.09 -26.49
C ASP A 216 -12.79 8.37 -26.28
N HIS A 217 -12.35 8.29 -25.02
CA HIS A 217 -11.56 7.17 -24.59
C HIS A 217 -12.46 5.96 -24.90
N GLY A 218 -12.14 5.23 -25.98
CA GLY A 218 -12.79 3.97 -26.36
C GLY A 218 -12.67 2.85 -25.30
N TYR A 219 -12.49 3.23 -24.04
CA TYR A 219 -12.26 2.44 -22.84
C TYR A 219 -13.48 2.46 -21.89
N ARG A 220 -14.55 3.22 -22.17
CA ARG A 220 -15.85 3.12 -21.47
C ARG A 220 -16.67 1.93 -21.97
N HIS A 221 -16.14 0.71 -21.85
CA HIS A 221 -16.94 -0.50 -21.96
C HIS A 221 -17.37 -0.98 -20.56
N ARG A 222 -18.66 -0.70 -20.28
CA ARG A 222 -19.56 -1.30 -19.27
C ARG A 222 -18.94 -2.40 -18.40
N VAL A 223 -18.62 -2.04 -17.15
CA VAL A 223 -18.62 -3.02 -16.06
C VAL A 223 -20.09 -3.38 -15.79
N PRO A 224 -20.50 -4.66 -15.87
CA PRO A 224 -21.86 -5.05 -15.51
C PRO A 224 -22.05 -4.94 -13.99
N PRO A 225 -23.27 -4.59 -13.52
CA PRO A 225 -23.54 -4.53 -12.08
C PRO A 225 -23.40 -5.92 -11.46
N ILE A 226 -22.63 -6.02 -10.38
CA ILE A 226 -22.52 -7.25 -9.58
C ILE A 226 -23.79 -7.38 -8.73
N PRO A 227 -24.45 -8.56 -8.72
CA PRO A 227 -25.65 -8.79 -7.94
C PRO A 227 -25.35 -8.81 -6.43
N HIS A 228 -26.31 -8.30 -5.65
CA HIS A 228 -26.33 -8.23 -4.19
C HIS A 228 -26.17 -9.59 -3.49
#